data_AF-A0A1U7GCR2-F1
#
_entry.id   AF-A0A1U7GCR2-F1
#
_cell.length_a   1.000
_cell.length_b   1.000
_cell.length_c   1.000
_cell.angle_alpha   90.00
_cell.angle_beta   90.00
_cell.angle_gamma   90.00
#
_symmetry.space_group_name_H-M   'P 1'
#
loop_
_entity.id
_entity.type
_entity.pdbx_description
1 polymer ?
#
loop_
_entity_poly.entity_id
_entity_poly.type
_entity_poly.pdbx_seq_one_letter_code
_entity_poly.pdbx_strand_id
1 'polypeptide(L)'
;MATRWTILGALVGVVLIPTARSQTPGGDGPAYARRWFYSSTNLQADESADELIALTRRAAKAGYNGLMLADYKLNVLDRVPDRYFANVRRLRDAAEAAGVEIIPAVFPVGYSSGLLAHDPDLAEGLPVEAAPFVVRGREARPVPPATPLYRNGGMEDARGDRLDGFAFQDDPGAGSFVDESVRHSGRRSLRLAAAGPSPNRRVMQAVDVEPHRAYRFSAWIKAQGLRPAACFRLLILGTGEGGRALTFFEGGVASTQDWKRVDVVFNSLDQSKVNAYVGLWGPSEGDVWVDDVSIEPLGLMNVLRREGCPLVVASDDGKTTYEKGRDFDPVADPKLGRDPWDGEYSFAHDGPPIRLAPASRIRDGQALRVSWHHPIAVHGSQVMCCPSDPKVEALLRDQARRVNELFRPRAFFMSHDEIRCLNWDRSCLDRKLTPGAILAENARRCVAILDEVAPGCEIAVGSDMFDPTHNAVAGPYYLVNGTLEGSWLGLPPRVTIANWNSGKAAESLAFFAGRGHRQVLAGYYDVDDLSGFTAWHAAARDVRSVDGFMYTTWERKYRLLEEYGRAISAPAKVGD
;
A
#
# COMPACT_ATOMS: atom_id res chain seq x y z
N MET A 1 -28.08 -85.33 48.08
CA MET A 1 -29.11 -84.80 47.16
C MET A 1 -28.41 -83.75 46.29
N ALA A 2 -27.88 -84.09 45.12
CA ALA A 2 -28.62 -84.14 43.84
C ALA A 2 -29.48 -82.87 43.67
N THR A 3 -29.28 -82.00 42.68
CA THR A 3 -29.67 -82.31 41.29
C THR A 3 -29.08 -81.30 40.28
N ARG A 4 -28.35 -81.87 39.32
CA ARG A 4 -28.27 -81.66 37.86
C ARG A 4 -28.27 -80.27 37.21
N TRP A 5 -27.23 -80.13 36.40
CA TRP A 5 -27.11 -79.38 35.15
C TRP A 5 -28.18 -79.77 34.12
N THR A 6 -28.56 -78.83 33.25
CA THR A 6 -29.01 -79.15 31.87
C THR A 6 -28.52 -78.07 30.92
N ILE A 7 -27.77 -78.53 29.93
CA ILE A 7 -27.21 -77.80 28.79
C ILE A 7 -28.34 -77.58 27.78
N LEU A 8 -28.47 -76.37 27.24
CA LEU A 8 -29.12 -76.17 25.94
C LEU A 8 -28.16 -75.40 25.04
N GLY A 9 -27.59 -76.12 24.07
CA GLY A 9 -26.80 -75.55 23.00
C GLY A 9 -27.71 -74.89 21.96
N ALA A 10 -27.24 -73.78 21.40
CA ALA A 10 -27.72 -73.26 20.14
C ALA A 10 -26.52 -72.78 19.31
N LEU A 11 -26.55 -73.17 18.04
CA LEU A 11 -25.47 -73.14 17.06
C LEU A 11 -24.79 -71.78 16.89
N VAL A 12 -23.47 -71.81 16.81
CA VAL A 12 -22.63 -70.78 16.20
C VAL A 12 -22.82 -70.85 14.69
N GLY A 13 -23.60 -69.92 14.14
CA GLY A 13 -23.57 -69.59 12.72
C GLY A 13 -22.37 -68.69 12.45
N VAL A 14 -21.32 -69.24 11.82
CA VAL A 14 -20.22 -68.45 11.25
C VAL A 14 -20.79 -67.68 10.07
N VAL A 15 -21.16 -66.43 10.28
CA VAL A 15 -21.35 -65.46 9.19
C VAL A 15 -19.97 -64.97 8.80
N LEU A 16 -19.47 -65.46 7.65
CA LEU A 16 -18.39 -64.82 6.92
C LEU A 16 -18.88 -63.43 6.50
N ILE A 17 -18.56 -62.41 7.30
CA ILE A 17 -18.70 -61.01 6.89
C ILE A 17 -17.62 -60.81 5.80
N PRO A 18 -17.98 -60.50 4.55
CA PRO A 18 -16.98 -60.10 3.58
C PRO A 18 -16.37 -58.81 4.10
N THR A 19 -15.05 -58.79 4.26
CA THR A 19 -14.29 -57.56 4.41
C THR A 19 -14.54 -56.71 3.16
N ALA A 20 -15.53 -55.83 3.26
CA ALA A 20 -15.72 -54.77 2.30
C ALA A 20 -14.44 -53.93 2.36
N ARG A 21 -13.57 -54.12 1.36
CA ARG A 21 -12.56 -53.12 1.02
C ARG A 21 -13.32 -51.81 0.90
N SER A 22 -13.04 -50.88 1.81
CA SER A 22 -13.46 -49.50 1.68
C SER A 22 -12.87 -48.99 0.36
N GLN A 23 -13.67 -49.00 -0.69
CA GLN A 23 -13.41 -48.18 -1.86
C GLN A 23 -13.57 -46.74 -1.39
N THR A 24 -12.45 -46.08 -1.12
CA THR A 24 -12.38 -44.63 -1.12
C THR A 24 -13.03 -44.16 -2.42
N PRO A 25 -14.02 -43.26 -2.39
CA PRO A 25 -14.44 -42.62 -3.63
C PRO A 25 -13.24 -41.80 -4.11
N GLY A 26 -12.54 -42.30 -5.14
CA GLY A 26 -11.70 -41.45 -5.96
C GLY A 26 -12.63 -40.43 -6.59
N GLY A 27 -12.64 -39.21 -6.07
CA GLY A 27 -13.50 -38.17 -6.58
C GLY A 27 -13.04 -37.77 -7.97
N ASP A 28 -13.86 -38.00 -8.99
CA ASP A 28 -13.71 -37.50 -10.36
C ASP A 28 -13.87 -35.95 -10.45
N GLY A 29 -13.68 -35.24 -9.34
CA GLY A 29 -13.79 -33.79 -9.21
C GLY A 29 -12.42 -33.09 -9.30
N PRO A 30 -12.41 -31.78 -9.61
CA PRO A 30 -11.19 -30.97 -9.61
C PRO A 30 -10.53 -30.97 -8.23
N ALA A 31 -9.18 -30.93 -8.17
CA ALA A 31 -8.44 -30.92 -6.91
C ALA A 31 -8.79 -29.75 -5.99
N TYR A 32 -9.19 -28.61 -6.56
CA TYR A 32 -9.51 -27.39 -5.82
C TYR A 32 -10.93 -26.92 -6.10
N ALA A 33 -11.66 -26.59 -5.02
CA ALA A 33 -13.02 -26.11 -5.09
C ALA A 33 -13.09 -24.67 -5.65
N ARG A 34 -12.23 -23.77 -5.14
CA ARG A 34 -12.13 -22.38 -5.59
C ARG A 34 -11.02 -22.24 -6.63
N ARG A 35 -11.40 -21.87 -7.85
CA ARG A 35 -10.48 -21.69 -8.98
C ARG A 35 -10.74 -20.31 -9.54
N TRP A 36 -10.06 -19.34 -8.96
CA TRP A 36 -10.31 -17.93 -9.22
C TRP A 36 -9.29 -17.36 -10.18
N PHE A 37 -9.65 -16.31 -10.89
CA PHE A 37 -8.69 -15.45 -11.57
C PHE A 37 -8.94 -13.99 -11.17
N TYR A 38 -7.86 -13.24 -11.10
CA TYR A 38 -7.86 -11.83 -10.74
C TYR A 38 -7.92 -10.96 -11.99
N SER A 39 -8.68 -9.87 -11.91
CA SER A 39 -8.56 -8.79 -12.87
C SER A 39 -8.75 -7.42 -12.23
N SER A 40 -7.80 -6.52 -12.51
CA SER A 40 -7.96 -5.08 -12.33
C SER A 40 -8.44 -4.46 -13.65
N THR A 41 -9.71 -4.07 -13.73
CA THR A 41 -10.33 -3.60 -14.97
C THR A 41 -11.22 -2.39 -14.73
N ASN A 42 -11.06 -1.34 -15.52
CA ASN A 42 -11.96 -0.19 -15.54
C ASN A 42 -13.22 -0.50 -16.37
N LEU A 43 -14.33 -0.84 -15.72
CA LEU A 43 -15.58 -1.18 -16.43
C LEU A 43 -16.29 0.03 -17.06
N GLN A 44 -15.80 1.26 -16.84
CA GLN A 44 -16.37 2.44 -17.47
C GLN A 44 -16.06 2.54 -18.97
N ALA A 45 -14.96 1.93 -19.41
CA ALA A 45 -14.59 1.86 -20.81
C ALA A 45 -15.18 0.60 -21.46
N ASP A 46 -15.88 0.76 -22.58
CA ASP A 46 -16.58 -0.34 -23.25
C ASP A 46 -15.60 -1.41 -23.74
N GLU A 47 -14.44 -1.01 -24.27
CA GLU A 47 -13.42 -1.95 -24.72
C GLU A 47 -12.86 -2.79 -23.55
N SER A 48 -12.63 -2.16 -22.39
CA SER A 48 -12.15 -2.85 -21.19
C SER A 48 -13.19 -3.84 -20.65
N ALA A 49 -14.48 -3.47 -20.70
CA ALA A 49 -15.56 -4.38 -20.35
C ALA A 49 -15.65 -5.57 -21.32
N ASP A 50 -15.50 -5.33 -22.62
CA ASP A 50 -15.49 -6.38 -23.65
C ASP A 50 -14.31 -7.35 -23.50
N GLU A 51 -13.12 -6.83 -23.23
CA GLU A 51 -11.93 -7.63 -22.92
C GLU A 51 -12.16 -8.53 -21.70
N LEU A 52 -12.73 -8.00 -20.61
CA LEU A 52 -13.00 -8.79 -19.41
C LEU A 52 -14.12 -9.81 -19.61
N ILE A 53 -15.15 -9.51 -20.41
CA ILE A 53 -16.19 -10.47 -20.79
C ILE A 53 -15.57 -11.63 -21.58
N ALA A 54 -14.69 -11.33 -22.55
CA ALA A 54 -13.97 -12.34 -23.31
C ALA A 54 -13.04 -13.17 -22.42
N LEU A 55 -12.32 -12.53 -21.49
CA LEU A 55 -11.46 -13.17 -20.51
C LEU A 55 -12.25 -14.10 -19.58
N THR A 56 -13.40 -13.66 -19.07
CA THR A 56 -14.30 -14.47 -18.23
C THR A 56 -14.74 -15.74 -18.94
N ARG A 57 -15.10 -15.64 -20.24
CA ARG A 57 -15.46 -16.81 -21.05
C ARG A 57 -14.28 -17.76 -21.28
N ARG A 58 -13.06 -17.22 -21.48
CA ARG A 58 -11.83 -18.02 -21.59
C ARG A 58 -11.52 -18.75 -20.28
N ALA A 59 -11.59 -18.03 -19.17
CA ALA A 59 -11.36 -18.58 -17.83
C ALA A 59 -12.37 -19.70 -17.51
N ALA A 60 -13.65 -19.49 -17.78
CA ALA A 60 -14.67 -20.53 -17.58
C ALA A 60 -14.33 -21.83 -18.33
N LYS A 61 -13.94 -21.73 -19.60
CA LYS A 61 -13.51 -22.89 -20.41
C LYS A 61 -12.25 -23.57 -19.87
N ALA A 62 -11.39 -22.82 -19.16
CA ALA A 62 -10.20 -23.33 -18.51
C ALA A 62 -10.46 -23.89 -17.09
N GLY A 63 -11.72 -23.90 -16.62
CA GLY A 63 -12.11 -24.50 -15.35
C GLY A 63 -12.16 -23.53 -14.15
N TYR A 64 -12.01 -22.23 -14.40
CA TYR A 64 -12.21 -21.21 -13.37
C TYR A 64 -13.69 -21.03 -13.05
N ASN A 65 -14.00 -20.74 -11.79
CA ASN A 65 -15.35 -20.52 -11.29
C ASN A 65 -15.54 -19.22 -10.51
N GLY A 66 -14.50 -18.38 -10.42
CA GLY A 66 -14.59 -17.06 -9.79
C GLY A 66 -13.71 -16.03 -10.48
N LEU A 67 -14.22 -14.81 -10.61
CA LEU A 67 -13.52 -13.60 -11.01
C LEU A 67 -13.39 -12.70 -9.78
N MET A 68 -12.19 -12.56 -9.23
CA MET A 68 -11.89 -11.50 -8.28
C MET A 68 -11.74 -10.20 -9.06
N LEU A 69 -12.72 -9.29 -8.90
CA LEU A 69 -12.81 -8.05 -9.65
C LEU A 69 -12.31 -6.88 -8.79
N ALA A 70 -11.14 -6.35 -9.15
CA ALA A 70 -10.69 -5.06 -8.69
C ALA A 70 -11.06 -3.98 -9.73
N ASP A 71 -11.79 -2.96 -9.29
CA ASP A 71 -12.08 -1.77 -10.09
C ASP A 71 -12.22 -0.58 -9.15
N TYR A 72 -11.43 0.47 -9.36
CA TYR A 72 -11.51 1.72 -8.58
C TYR A 72 -12.94 2.23 -8.49
N LYS A 73 -13.75 2.05 -9.53
CA LYS A 73 -15.13 2.55 -9.61
C LYS A 73 -16.08 1.92 -8.60
N LEU A 74 -15.75 0.75 -8.04
CA LEU A 74 -16.51 0.15 -6.93
C LEU A 74 -16.53 1.04 -5.68
N ASN A 75 -15.55 1.93 -5.54
CA ASN A 75 -15.42 2.86 -4.42
C ASN A 75 -16.17 4.19 -4.64
N VAL A 76 -16.62 4.47 -5.87
CA VAL A 76 -17.20 5.77 -6.28
C VAL A 76 -18.45 5.60 -7.14
N LEU A 77 -19.25 4.56 -6.88
CA LEU A 77 -20.42 4.21 -7.69
C LEU A 77 -21.48 5.33 -7.79
N ASP A 78 -21.50 6.27 -6.84
CA ASP A 78 -22.32 7.49 -6.88
C ASP A 78 -21.84 8.54 -7.90
N ARG A 79 -20.65 8.36 -8.49
CA ARG A 79 -20.00 9.32 -9.40
C ARG A 79 -19.75 8.78 -10.80
N VAL A 80 -20.11 7.53 -11.06
CA VAL A 80 -19.88 6.90 -12.36
C VAL A 80 -21.02 7.20 -13.35
N PRO A 81 -20.75 7.28 -14.65
CA PRO A 81 -21.79 7.50 -15.67
C PRO A 81 -22.62 6.23 -15.91
N ASP A 82 -23.84 6.39 -16.45
CA ASP A 82 -24.79 5.28 -16.72
C ASP A 82 -24.20 4.11 -17.51
N ARG A 83 -23.27 4.39 -18.45
CA ARG A 83 -22.56 3.38 -19.23
C ARG A 83 -21.81 2.37 -18.35
N TYR A 84 -21.29 2.80 -17.20
CA TYR A 84 -20.62 1.91 -16.25
C TYR A 84 -21.57 0.79 -15.81
N PHE A 85 -22.80 1.15 -15.42
CA PHE A 85 -23.80 0.18 -15.00
C PHE A 85 -24.26 -0.71 -16.16
N ALA A 86 -24.29 -0.20 -17.40
CA ALA A 86 -24.56 -1.02 -18.58
C ALA A 86 -23.48 -2.09 -18.79
N ASN A 87 -22.21 -1.73 -18.64
CA ASN A 87 -21.09 -2.66 -18.75
C ASN A 87 -21.05 -3.68 -17.61
N VAL A 88 -21.37 -3.28 -16.38
CA VAL A 88 -21.52 -4.21 -15.27
C VAL A 88 -22.62 -5.24 -15.53
N ARG A 89 -23.77 -4.83 -16.09
CA ARG A 89 -24.84 -5.77 -16.49
C ARG A 89 -24.34 -6.77 -17.54
N ARG A 90 -23.67 -6.29 -18.60
CA ARG A 90 -23.07 -7.15 -19.64
C ARG A 90 -22.09 -8.17 -19.06
N LEU A 91 -21.23 -7.73 -18.14
CA LEU A 91 -20.29 -8.62 -17.45
C LEU A 91 -21.00 -9.66 -16.59
N ARG A 92 -22.00 -9.25 -15.81
CA ARG A 92 -22.78 -10.15 -14.96
C ARG A 92 -23.48 -11.22 -15.78
N ASP A 93 -24.17 -10.83 -16.86
CA ASP A 93 -24.89 -11.77 -17.72
C ASP A 93 -23.92 -12.78 -18.36
N ALA A 94 -22.72 -12.33 -18.76
CA ALA A 94 -21.68 -13.20 -19.29
C ALA A 94 -21.07 -14.15 -18.25
N ALA A 95 -20.86 -13.66 -17.02
CA ALA A 95 -20.32 -14.44 -15.91
C ALA A 95 -21.31 -15.50 -15.44
N GLU A 96 -22.59 -15.14 -15.30
CA GLU A 96 -23.69 -16.07 -14.98
C GLU A 96 -23.81 -17.17 -16.04
N ALA A 97 -23.86 -16.80 -17.32
CA ALA A 97 -23.91 -17.77 -18.42
C ALA A 97 -22.67 -18.70 -18.47
N ALA A 98 -21.54 -18.23 -17.95
CA ALA A 98 -20.30 -18.99 -17.89
C ALA A 98 -20.12 -19.79 -16.59
N GLY A 99 -21.03 -19.66 -15.61
CA GLY A 99 -20.88 -20.28 -14.29
C GLY A 99 -19.70 -19.72 -13.48
N VAL A 100 -19.32 -18.47 -13.74
CA VAL A 100 -18.25 -17.76 -13.02
C VAL A 100 -18.88 -16.76 -12.06
N GLU A 101 -18.56 -16.89 -10.78
CA GLU A 101 -18.97 -15.90 -9.78
C GLU A 101 -18.13 -14.62 -9.91
N ILE A 102 -18.76 -13.45 -9.79
CA ILE A 102 -18.05 -12.18 -9.62
C ILE A 102 -17.86 -11.91 -8.14
N ILE A 103 -16.61 -11.74 -7.72
CA ILE A 103 -16.18 -11.51 -6.34
C ILE A 103 -15.62 -10.07 -6.29
N PRO A 104 -16.46 -9.05 -6.03
CA PRO A 104 -16.02 -7.67 -6.06
C PRO A 104 -15.10 -7.33 -4.88
N ALA A 105 -14.05 -6.57 -5.17
CA ALA A 105 -13.19 -5.97 -4.16
C ALA A 105 -13.91 -4.82 -3.45
N VAL A 106 -13.80 -4.76 -2.12
CA VAL A 106 -14.35 -3.72 -1.25
C VAL A 106 -13.35 -3.35 -0.16
N PHE A 107 -13.59 -2.22 0.49
CA PHE A 107 -12.80 -1.69 1.60
C PHE A 107 -11.32 -1.47 1.24
N PRO A 108 -11.03 -0.51 0.35
CA PRO A 108 -9.68 -0.22 -0.11
C PRO A 108 -8.88 0.57 0.93
N VAL A 109 -8.71 0.02 2.14
CA VAL A 109 -8.04 0.73 3.25
C VAL A 109 -6.57 0.99 2.90
N GLY A 110 -5.87 0.01 2.33
CA GLY A 110 -4.49 0.15 1.83
C GLY A 110 -4.31 1.20 0.73
N TYR A 111 -5.21 1.19 -0.24
CA TYR A 111 -5.18 2.06 -1.42
C TYR A 111 -6.41 2.96 -1.43
N SER A 112 -6.44 3.95 -0.54
CA SER A 112 -7.67 4.67 -0.18
C SER A 112 -8.13 5.74 -1.18
N SER A 113 -7.54 5.88 -2.37
CA SER A 113 -7.91 6.96 -3.30
C SER A 113 -9.41 7.02 -3.61
N GLY A 114 -10.08 5.87 -3.70
CA GLY A 114 -11.54 5.81 -3.90
C GLY A 114 -12.35 6.33 -2.71
N LEU A 115 -11.88 6.13 -1.47
CA LEU A 115 -12.48 6.72 -0.26
C LEU A 115 -12.17 8.22 -0.18
N LEU A 116 -10.93 8.60 -0.47
CA LEU A 116 -10.42 9.96 -0.34
C LEU A 116 -10.97 10.90 -1.42
N ALA A 117 -11.47 10.35 -2.54
CA ALA A 117 -12.25 11.11 -3.50
C ALA A 117 -13.53 11.71 -2.87
N HIS A 118 -14.09 11.05 -1.85
CA HIS A 118 -15.27 11.53 -1.12
C HIS A 118 -14.99 12.67 -0.16
N ASP A 119 -13.91 12.53 0.58
CA ASP A 119 -13.47 13.53 1.53
C ASP A 119 -11.94 13.37 1.68
N PRO A 120 -11.14 14.25 1.04
CA PRO A 120 -9.68 14.13 1.08
C PRO A 120 -9.11 14.49 2.46
N ASP A 121 -9.91 15.10 3.33
CA ASP A 121 -9.59 15.32 4.72
C ASP A 121 -9.68 14.03 5.56
N LEU A 122 -9.91 12.84 4.97
CA LEU A 122 -9.92 11.54 5.68
C LEU A 122 -8.58 10.77 5.59
N ALA A 123 -7.57 11.27 4.89
CA ALA A 123 -6.26 10.61 4.80
C ALA A 123 -5.56 10.56 6.17
N GLU A 124 -4.88 9.47 6.51
CA GLU A 124 -4.04 9.36 7.73
C GLU A 124 -3.03 10.52 7.74
N GLY A 125 -3.00 11.26 8.86
CA GLY A 125 -2.25 12.50 8.95
C GLY A 125 -0.96 12.35 9.74
N LEU A 126 0.19 12.58 9.10
CA LEU A 126 1.46 12.75 9.80
C LEU A 126 1.50 14.14 10.46
N PRO A 127 1.94 14.26 11.72
CA PRO A 127 1.95 15.55 12.41
C PRO A 127 3.10 16.43 11.94
N VAL A 128 2.82 17.73 11.87
CA VAL A 128 3.83 18.80 11.88
C VAL A 128 3.58 19.66 13.10
N GLU A 129 4.56 19.82 13.98
CA GLU A 129 4.35 20.39 15.33
C GLU A 129 5.10 21.70 15.59
N ALA A 130 4.40 22.82 15.72
CA ALA A 130 4.99 24.12 16.07
C ALA A 130 6.03 24.63 15.05
N ALA A 131 5.79 24.43 13.75
CA ALA A 131 6.67 24.91 12.70
C ALA A 131 6.77 26.44 12.72
N PRO A 132 7.97 27.01 12.52
CA PRO A 132 8.17 28.44 12.53
C PRO A 132 7.54 29.10 11.30
N PHE A 133 6.67 30.07 11.53
CA PHE A 133 6.10 30.94 10.50
C PHE A 133 6.41 32.40 10.82
N VAL A 134 6.55 33.23 9.78
CA VAL A 134 6.69 34.68 9.93
C VAL A 134 5.63 35.39 9.12
N VAL A 135 5.03 36.41 9.70
CA VAL A 135 4.08 37.29 9.03
C VAL A 135 4.84 38.31 8.18
N ARG A 136 4.46 38.42 6.92
CA ARG A 136 4.88 39.50 6.01
C ARG A 136 3.64 40.14 5.40
N GLY A 137 3.39 41.41 5.76
CA GLY A 137 2.15 42.10 5.46
C GLY A 137 0.97 41.42 6.15
N ARG A 138 0.10 40.77 5.36
CA ARG A 138 -1.11 40.07 5.85
C ARG A 138 -1.06 38.55 5.63
N GLU A 139 0.11 38.01 5.31
CA GLU A 139 0.30 36.58 5.09
C GLU A 139 1.40 36.04 5.99
N ALA A 140 1.16 34.92 6.67
CA ALA A 140 2.20 34.14 7.33
C ALA A 140 2.66 33.00 6.43
N ARG A 141 3.98 32.82 6.33
CA ARG A 141 4.64 31.76 5.55
C ARG A 141 5.69 31.04 6.40
N PRO A 142 6.06 29.79 6.06
CA PRO A 142 7.15 29.09 6.73
C PRO A 142 8.42 29.93 6.74
N VAL A 143 9.15 29.91 7.86
CA VAL A 143 10.47 30.53 7.95
C VAL A 143 11.46 29.65 7.19
N PRO A 144 12.17 30.18 6.17
CA PRO A 144 13.21 29.42 5.51
C PRO A 144 14.37 29.17 6.48
N PRO A 145 15.12 28.06 6.33
CA PRO A 145 16.26 27.80 7.19
C PRO A 145 17.33 28.90 7.00
N ALA A 146 17.98 29.31 8.08
CA ALA A 146 18.97 30.39 8.05
C ALA A 146 20.21 30.07 7.19
N THR A 147 20.52 28.77 7.06
CA THR A 147 21.52 28.22 6.16
C THR A 147 20.92 27.03 5.42
N PRO A 148 21.38 26.71 4.19
CA PRO A 148 20.96 25.51 3.50
C PRO A 148 21.13 24.26 4.37
N LEU A 149 20.10 23.40 4.43
CA LEU A 149 20.15 22.17 5.22
C LEU A 149 21.08 21.13 4.57
N TYR A 150 21.10 21.08 3.24
CA TYR A 150 22.01 20.25 2.45
C TYR A 150 23.23 21.08 2.04
N ARG A 151 24.43 20.64 2.43
CA ARG A 151 25.68 21.36 2.11
C ARG A 151 26.14 20.99 0.71
N ASN A 152 26.85 21.89 0.04
CA ASN A 152 27.43 21.60 -1.28
C ASN A 152 26.42 20.98 -2.28
N GLY A 153 25.16 21.46 -2.25
CA GLY A 153 24.07 20.91 -3.06
C GLY A 153 24.30 21.03 -4.57
N GLY A 154 24.97 22.10 -5.00
CA GLY A 154 25.41 22.29 -6.39
C GLY A 154 26.71 21.58 -6.76
N MET A 155 27.24 20.69 -5.90
CA MET A 155 28.41 19.85 -6.19
C MET A 155 29.70 20.63 -6.56
N GLU A 156 29.84 21.86 -6.07
CA GLU A 156 30.91 22.79 -6.44
C GLU A 156 32.24 22.51 -5.71
N ASP A 157 32.16 22.10 -4.44
CA ASP A 157 33.33 21.89 -3.59
C ASP A 157 33.86 20.46 -3.72
N ALA A 158 35.06 20.29 -4.31
CA ALA A 158 35.66 18.99 -4.56
C ALA A 158 37.20 19.02 -4.61
N ARG A 159 37.81 17.86 -4.31
CA ARG A 159 39.24 17.55 -4.53
C ARG A 159 39.37 16.34 -5.46
N GLY A 160 39.64 16.60 -6.75
CA GLY A 160 39.50 15.56 -7.78
C GLY A 160 38.04 15.11 -7.89
N ASP A 161 37.81 13.82 -8.02
CA ASP A 161 36.45 13.24 -8.07
C ASP A 161 35.76 13.12 -6.70
N ARG A 162 36.40 13.55 -5.60
CA ARG A 162 35.84 13.48 -4.25
C ARG A 162 35.18 14.81 -3.88
N LEU A 163 33.88 14.77 -3.64
CA LEU A 163 33.12 15.92 -3.14
C LEU A 163 33.39 16.18 -1.65
N ASP A 164 33.42 17.46 -1.28
CA ASP A 164 33.48 17.89 0.12
C ASP A 164 32.08 18.05 0.72
N GLY A 165 31.97 17.90 2.05
CA GLY A 165 30.70 18.05 2.78
C GLY A 165 29.84 16.80 2.86
N PHE A 166 30.23 15.70 2.22
CA PHE A 166 29.55 14.42 2.26
C PHE A 166 30.17 13.47 3.29
N ALA A 167 29.33 12.82 4.09
CA ALA A 167 29.77 11.80 5.03
C ALA A 167 30.20 10.51 4.32
N PHE A 168 29.69 10.29 3.11
CA PHE A 168 29.97 9.13 2.29
C PHE A 168 29.82 9.44 0.79
N GLN A 169 30.67 8.83 -0.03
CA GLN A 169 30.61 8.82 -1.49
C GLN A 169 31.12 7.46 -2.01
N ASP A 170 30.30 6.74 -2.77
CA ASP A 170 30.69 5.50 -3.45
C ASP A 170 31.66 5.80 -4.60
N ASP A 171 32.78 5.08 -4.67
CA ASP A 171 33.71 5.00 -5.82
C ASP A 171 34.17 6.33 -6.48
N PRO A 172 34.72 7.34 -5.75
CA PRO A 172 35.29 8.53 -6.38
C PRO A 172 36.37 8.18 -7.42
N GLY A 173 36.18 8.60 -8.67
CA GLY A 173 37.08 8.35 -9.80
C GLY A 173 36.91 6.98 -10.49
N ALA A 174 35.96 6.16 -10.04
CA ALA A 174 35.68 4.85 -10.65
C ALA A 174 34.19 4.63 -10.96
N GLY A 175 33.30 5.19 -10.14
CA GLY A 175 31.85 5.13 -10.32
C GLY A 175 31.14 6.45 -10.02
N SER A 176 31.75 7.35 -9.24
CA SER A 176 31.31 8.74 -9.11
C SER A 176 32.41 9.71 -9.51
N PHE A 177 32.04 10.76 -10.24
CA PHE A 177 32.96 11.70 -10.87
C PHE A 177 32.45 13.13 -10.72
N VAL A 178 33.38 14.07 -10.57
CA VAL A 178 33.05 15.50 -10.67
C VAL A 178 33.11 15.88 -12.14
N ASP A 179 32.00 16.34 -12.71
CA ASP A 179 31.88 16.67 -14.13
C ASP A 179 31.75 18.18 -14.33
N GLU A 180 32.72 18.79 -15.01
CA GLU A 180 32.73 20.23 -15.31
C GLU A 180 32.09 20.56 -16.68
N SER A 181 31.76 19.53 -17.47
CA SER A 181 31.23 19.66 -18.83
C SER A 181 29.71 19.55 -18.88
N VAL A 182 29.14 18.61 -18.13
CA VAL A 182 27.70 18.39 -18.00
C VAL A 182 27.28 18.81 -16.60
N ARG A 183 26.52 19.89 -16.52
CA ARG A 183 26.08 20.54 -15.28
C ARG A 183 24.76 21.27 -15.52
N HIS A 184 23.95 21.38 -14.48
CA HIS A 184 22.70 22.13 -14.53
C HIS A 184 22.95 23.60 -14.17
N SER A 185 23.67 23.83 -13.07
CA SER A 185 24.09 25.17 -12.63
C SER A 185 25.58 25.18 -12.30
N GLY A 186 26.09 26.32 -11.82
CA GLY A 186 27.48 26.41 -11.34
C GLY A 186 28.54 26.04 -12.38
N ARG A 187 29.60 25.37 -11.89
CA ARG A 187 30.74 24.90 -12.68
C ARG A 187 30.80 23.37 -12.73
N ARG A 188 30.14 22.67 -11.82
CA ARG A 188 30.29 21.23 -11.61
C ARG A 188 28.94 20.55 -11.41
N SER A 189 28.90 19.26 -11.68
CA SER A 189 27.87 18.35 -11.18
C SER A 189 28.51 17.03 -10.74
N LEU A 190 27.72 16.18 -10.11
CA LEU A 190 28.13 14.82 -9.77
C LEU A 190 27.62 13.84 -10.84
N ARG A 191 28.53 13.21 -11.59
CA ARG A 191 28.20 12.10 -12.49
C ARG A 191 28.35 10.76 -11.76
N LEU A 192 27.31 9.95 -11.81
CA LEU A 192 27.24 8.60 -11.27
C LEU A 192 27.11 7.61 -12.43
N ALA A 193 28.10 6.74 -12.60
CA ALA A 193 28.14 5.74 -13.66
C ALA A 193 27.87 4.35 -13.09
N ALA A 194 27.20 3.47 -13.85
CA ALA A 194 27.01 2.08 -13.43
C ALA A 194 28.35 1.33 -13.21
N ALA A 195 29.44 1.76 -13.85
CA ALA A 195 30.79 1.23 -13.65
C ALA A 195 31.33 1.49 -12.23
N GLY A 196 32.22 0.63 -11.73
CA GLY A 196 32.83 0.75 -10.40
C GLY A 196 32.66 -0.52 -9.55
N PRO A 197 33.49 -0.70 -8.51
CA PRO A 197 33.50 -1.91 -7.69
C PRO A 197 32.33 -2.01 -6.69
N SER A 198 31.75 -0.89 -6.23
CA SER A 198 30.59 -0.92 -5.33
C SER A 198 29.35 -1.49 -6.05
N PRO A 199 28.40 -2.12 -5.36
CA PRO A 199 27.09 -2.40 -5.96
C PRO A 199 26.23 -1.14 -6.13
N ASN A 200 26.61 0.01 -5.56
CA ASN A 200 25.82 1.25 -5.55
C ASN A 200 26.66 2.48 -5.95
N ARG A 201 26.00 3.58 -6.34
CA ARG A 201 26.63 4.87 -6.67
C ARG A 201 25.93 5.99 -5.91
N ARG A 202 26.32 6.24 -4.66
CA ARG A 202 25.60 7.18 -3.79
C ARG A 202 26.54 8.17 -3.15
N VAL A 203 25.98 9.34 -2.86
CA VAL A 203 26.52 10.28 -1.88
C VAL A 203 25.55 10.42 -0.73
N MET A 204 26.06 10.71 0.46
CA MET A 204 25.22 10.89 1.65
C MET A 204 25.70 12.03 2.54
N GLN A 205 24.75 12.78 3.08
CA GLN A 205 24.96 13.73 4.17
C GLN A 205 24.09 13.38 5.37
N ALA A 206 24.65 13.54 6.57
CA ALA A 206 23.87 13.61 7.78
C ALA A 206 23.33 15.04 7.91
N VAL A 207 22.01 15.18 7.98
CA VAL A 207 21.31 16.47 7.97
C VAL A 207 20.52 16.62 9.27
N ASP A 208 20.77 17.70 9.99
CA ASP A 208 19.97 18.06 11.16
C ASP A 208 18.57 18.49 10.71
N VAL A 209 17.55 17.96 11.38
CA VAL A 209 16.14 18.26 11.14
C VAL A 209 15.44 18.47 12.48
N GLU A 210 14.38 19.26 12.51
CA GLU A 210 13.48 19.25 13.67
C GLU A 210 12.53 18.04 13.58
N PRO A 211 12.23 17.36 14.70
CA PRO A 211 11.18 16.34 14.78
C PRO A 211 9.81 16.88 14.36
N HIS A 212 8.95 15.98 13.89
CA HIS A 212 7.59 16.27 13.43
C HIS A 212 7.54 17.48 12.49
N ARG A 213 8.28 17.37 11.38
CA ARG A 213 8.32 18.36 10.31
C ARG A 213 8.18 17.68 8.97
N ALA A 214 7.49 18.33 8.04
CA ALA A 214 7.50 17.96 6.64
C ALA A 214 8.64 18.68 5.91
N TYR A 215 9.35 17.95 5.06
CA TYR A 215 10.42 18.49 4.21
C TYR A 215 10.26 18.01 2.77
N ARG A 216 10.71 18.83 1.83
CA ARG A 216 10.97 18.42 0.45
C ARG A 216 12.47 18.15 0.31
N PHE A 217 12.82 16.99 -0.22
CA PHE A 217 14.17 16.65 -0.66
C PHE A 217 14.17 16.58 -2.19
N SER A 218 14.98 17.40 -2.86
CA SER A 218 14.99 17.51 -4.31
C SER A 218 16.39 17.54 -4.92
N ALA A 219 16.47 17.19 -6.19
CA ALA A 219 17.68 17.28 -7.00
C ALA A 219 17.33 17.52 -8.47
N TRP A 220 18.21 18.18 -9.22
CA TRP A 220 18.15 18.19 -10.68
C TRP A 220 18.89 16.99 -11.23
N ILE A 221 18.21 16.24 -12.11
CA ILE A 221 18.70 14.95 -12.60
C ILE A 221 18.66 14.90 -14.12
N LYS A 222 19.80 14.56 -14.71
CA LYS A 222 19.95 14.16 -16.11
C LYS A 222 20.36 12.69 -16.15
N ALA A 223 19.84 11.92 -17.11
CA ALA A 223 20.18 10.50 -17.23
C ALA A 223 20.42 10.10 -18.69
N GLN A 224 21.30 9.13 -18.90
CA GLN A 224 21.59 8.55 -20.20
C GLN A 224 21.73 7.03 -20.08
N GLY A 225 20.86 6.30 -20.79
CA GLY A 225 20.88 4.83 -20.83
C GLY A 225 20.75 4.13 -19.47
N LEU A 226 20.20 4.78 -18.45
CA LEU A 226 20.10 4.25 -17.09
C LEU A 226 19.21 3.00 -17.07
N ARG A 227 19.72 1.90 -16.46
CA ARG A 227 18.97 0.66 -16.27
C ARG A 227 19.19 0.00 -14.91
N PRO A 228 18.12 -0.48 -14.25
CA PRO A 228 16.73 -0.03 -14.44
C PRO A 228 16.61 1.46 -14.05
N ALA A 229 15.71 2.24 -14.66
CA ALA A 229 15.59 3.66 -14.32
C ALA A 229 15.22 3.91 -12.84
N ALA A 230 14.47 2.99 -12.22
CA ALA A 230 14.09 2.99 -10.81
C ALA A 230 15.26 2.73 -9.84
N CYS A 231 16.49 2.53 -10.33
CA CYS A 231 17.66 2.40 -9.47
C CYS A 231 18.08 3.76 -8.88
N PHE A 232 17.70 4.89 -9.49
CA PHE A 232 17.93 6.20 -8.91
C PHE A 232 16.96 6.47 -7.76
N ARG A 233 17.46 6.98 -6.61
CA ARG A 233 16.61 7.38 -5.48
C ARG A 233 17.14 8.63 -4.78
N LEU A 234 16.18 9.42 -4.30
CA LEU A 234 16.35 10.34 -3.18
C LEU A 234 15.86 9.60 -1.93
N LEU A 235 16.78 9.18 -1.07
CA LEU A 235 16.46 8.34 0.10
C LEU A 235 16.82 9.05 1.40
N ILE A 236 15.84 9.16 2.30
CA ILE A 236 16.03 9.62 3.67
C ILE A 236 15.90 8.42 4.61
N LEU A 237 16.92 8.19 5.44
CA LEU A 237 16.90 7.21 6.53
C LEU A 237 17.03 7.91 7.88
N GLY A 238 16.31 7.44 8.90
CA GLY A 238 16.61 7.80 10.29
C GLY A 238 18.01 7.32 10.72
N THR A 239 18.63 7.99 11.69
CA THR A 239 20.01 7.70 12.11
C THR A 239 20.17 6.57 13.13
N GLY A 240 19.07 5.94 13.58
CA GLY A 240 19.11 4.80 14.50
C GLY A 240 19.59 3.50 13.86
N GLU A 241 19.88 2.48 14.68
CA GLU A 241 20.22 1.15 14.19
C GLU A 241 19.12 0.60 13.27
N GLY A 242 19.50 0.06 12.12
CA GLY A 242 18.56 -0.40 11.09
C GLY A 242 17.83 0.73 10.33
N GLY A 243 18.11 2.00 10.63
CA GLY A 243 17.69 3.22 9.91
C GLY A 243 16.38 3.14 9.13
N ARG A 244 15.26 3.48 9.77
CA ARG A 244 13.93 3.51 9.13
C ARG A 244 13.93 4.44 7.91
N ALA A 245 13.48 3.95 6.76
CA ALA A 245 13.23 4.79 5.61
C ALA A 245 12.07 5.77 5.88
N LEU A 246 12.24 7.03 5.47
CA LEU A 246 11.23 8.09 5.60
C LEU A 246 10.68 8.55 4.23
N THR A 247 11.31 8.10 3.15
CA THR A 247 10.93 8.33 1.76
C THR A 247 10.73 7.00 1.04
N PHE A 248 9.72 6.90 0.21
CA PHE A 248 9.32 5.66 -0.47
C PHE A 248 8.94 5.91 -1.93
N PHE A 249 9.70 6.74 -2.63
CA PHE A 249 9.44 7.07 -4.02
C PHE A 249 10.62 6.64 -4.88
N GLU A 250 10.38 5.65 -5.74
CA GLU A 250 11.35 5.10 -6.69
C GLU A 250 11.13 5.62 -8.13
N GLY A 251 10.39 6.73 -8.29
CA GLY A 251 9.98 7.26 -9.58
C GLY A 251 10.69 8.56 -10.00
N GLY A 252 10.25 9.11 -11.14
CA GLY A 252 10.60 10.47 -11.56
C GLY A 252 11.76 10.60 -12.55
N VAL A 253 12.56 9.53 -12.72
CA VAL A 253 13.69 9.47 -13.67
C VAL A 253 13.40 8.46 -14.79
N ALA A 254 13.54 8.88 -16.04
CA ALA A 254 13.51 8.02 -17.22
C ALA A 254 14.91 7.48 -17.55
N SER A 255 14.98 6.39 -18.32
CA SER A 255 16.27 5.80 -18.74
C SER A 255 17.18 6.83 -19.44
N THR A 256 16.60 7.71 -20.26
CA THR A 256 17.29 8.87 -20.83
C THR A 256 16.39 10.08 -20.70
N GLN A 257 16.91 11.16 -20.13
CA GLN A 257 16.22 12.44 -19.99
C GLN A 257 17.22 13.59 -19.92
N ASP A 258 16.79 14.78 -20.31
CA ASP A 258 17.51 15.99 -19.96
C ASP A 258 17.27 16.38 -18.49
N TRP A 259 17.95 17.43 -18.03
CA TRP A 259 17.79 17.95 -16.67
C TRP A 259 16.32 18.15 -16.31
N LYS A 260 15.91 17.45 -15.27
CA LYS A 260 14.57 17.55 -14.69
C LYS A 260 14.71 17.50 -13.19
N ARG A 261 14.02 18.40 -12.49
CA ARG A 261 13.92 18.32 -11.03
C ARG A 261 13.09 17.10 -10.65
N VAL A 262 13.63 16.31 -9.73
CA VAL A 262 12.90 15.25 -9.04
C VAL A 262 12.89 15.58 -7.56
N ASP A 263 11.80 15.25 -6.89
CA ASP A 263 11.66 15.50 -5.46
C ASP A 263 10.84 14.41 -4.77
N VAL A 264 11.09 14.28 -3.48
CA VAL A 264 10.36 13.44 -2.54
C VAL A 264 10.02 14.26 -1.31
N VAL A 265 8.83 14.04 -0.77
CA VAL A 265 8.44 14.61 0.52
C VAL A 265 8.61 13.55 1.60
N PHE A 266 9.07 13.98 2.77
CA PHE A 266 9.12 13.14 3.97
C PHE A 266 8.69 13.92 5.20
N ASN A 267 8.23 13.19 6.22
CA ASN A 267 8.12 13.74 7.57
C ASN A 267 9.29 13.20 8.41
N SER A 268 9.93 14.04 9.21
CA SER A 268 11.03 13.62 10.09
C SER A 268 10.62 12.64 11.18
N LEU A 269 9.32 12.49 11.47
CA LEU A 269 8.81 11.72 12.60
C LEU A 269 9.54 12.15 13.88
N ASP A 270 10.00 11.22 14.70
CA ASP A 270 10.76 11.52 15.93
C ASP A 270 12.24 11.84 15.68
N GLN A 271 12.69 11.92 14.41
CA GLN A 271 14.11 12.14 14.11
C GLN A 271 14.51 13.61 14.29
N SER A 272 15.64 13.85 14.95
CA SER A 272 16.33 15.14 14.98
C SER A 272 17.52 15.22 13.99
N LYS A 273 17.82 14.09 13.34
CA LYS A 273 18.86 13.95 12.33
C LYS A 273 18.49 12.83 11.39
N VAL A 274 18.80 13.00 10.10
CA VAL A 274 18.57 11.98 9.07
C VAL A 274 19.80 11.81 8.19
N ASN A 275 19.94 10.64 7.58
CA ASN A 275 20.91 10.38 6.53
C ASN A 275 20.23 10.57 5.17
N ALA A 276 20.63 11.59 4.43
CA ALA A 276 20.09 11.94 3.13
C ALA A 276 21.01 11.45 2.02
N TYR A 277 20.53 10.44 1.28
CA TYR A 277 21.23 9.81 0.16
C TYR A 277 20.68 10.31 -1.17
N VAL A 278 21.60 10.59 -2.10
CA VAL A 278 21.29 10.72 -3.53
C VAL A 278 22.13 9.71 -4.27
N GLY A 279 21.52 8.89 -5.14
CA GLY A 279 22.32 7.97 -5.94
C GLY A 279 21.58 6.84 -6.61
N LEU A 280 22.35 5.83 -7.02
CA LEU A 280 21.91 4.63 -7.71
C LEU A 280 22.09 3.40 -6.82
N TRP A 281 21.07 2.54 -6.79
CA TRP A 281 21.09 1.25 -6.10
C TRP A 281 21.10 0.09 -7.10
N GLY A 282 22.22 -0.62 -7.22
CA GLY A 282 22.36 -1.72 -8.18
C GLY A 282 22.17 -1.33 -9.65
N PRO A 283 22.75 -0.22 -10.15
CA PRO A 283 22.65 0.11 -11.57
C PRO A 283 23.35 -0.97 -12.42
N SER A 284 22.70 -1.43 -13.49
CA SER A 284 23.32 -2.36 -14.45
C SER A 284 24.01 -1.61 -15.60
N GLU A 285 23.45 -0.48 -16.03
CA GLU A 285 23.96 0.32 -17.14
C GLU A 285 23.64 1.82 -16.95
N GLY A 286 24.37 2.66 -17.67
CA GLY A 286 24.08 4.08 -17.85
C GLY A 286 24.76 5.04 -16.88
N ASP A 287 24.49 6.33 -17.10
CA ASP A 287 25.02 7.46 -16.35
C ASP A 287 23.88 8.36 -15.84
N VAL A 288 24.08 8.93 -14.66
CA VAL A 288 23.20 9.95 -14.07
C VAL A 288 24.04 11.13 -13.62
N TRP A 289 23.64 12.34 -13.98
CA TRP A 289 24.19 13.57 -13.42
C TRP A 289 23.23 14.14 -12.39
N VAL A 290 23.78 14.54 -11.25
CA VAL A 290 23.09 15.09 -10.10
C VAL A 290 23.63 16.49 -9.82
N ASP A 291 22.73 17.45 -9.69
CA ASP A 291 23.07 18.83 -9.40
C ASP A 291 21.95 19.50 -8.56
N ASP A 292 22.24 20.65 -7.96
CA ASP A 292 21.31 21.50 -7.22
C ASP A 292 20.42 20.72 -6.22
N VAL A 293 21.08 19.90 -5.38
CA VAL A 293 20.42 19.11 -4.33
C VAL A 293 20.01 20.03 -3.17
N SER A 294 18.75 19.91 -2.71
CA SER A 294 18.22 20.71 -1.62
C SER A 294 17.31 19.93 -0.68
N ILE A 295 17.34 20.28 0.60
CA ILE A 295 16.33 19.89 1.60
C ILE A 295 15.75 21.16 2.19
N GLU A 296 14.43 21.30 2.15
CA GLU A 296 13.72 22.50 2.57
C GLU A 296 12.46 22.15 3.38
N PRO A 297 12.15 22.91 4.46
CA PRO A 297 10.88 22.76 5.16
C PRO A 297 9.69 22.94 4.21
N LEU A 298 8.73 22.03 4.29
CA LEU A 298 7.50 22.10 3.51
C LEU A 298 6.48 22.98 4.25
N GLY A 299 5.82 23.86 3.50
CA GLY A 299 4.73 24.68 4.03
C GLY A 299 3.43 23.93 4.24
N LEU A 300 2.33 24.69 4.29
CA LEU A 300 0.96 24.19 4.47
C LEU A 300 0.43 23.50 3.20
N MET A 301 1.07 22.43 2.77
CA MET A 301 0.68 21.63 1.61
C MET A 301 -0.11 20.40 2.05
N ASN A 302 -1.17 20.07 1.32
CA ASN A 302 -2.07 18.96 1.64
C ASN A 302 -2.50 18.97 3.12
N VAL A 303 -2.85 20.15 3.65
CA VAL A 303 -3.27 20.30 5.05
C VAL A 303 -4.60 19.63 5.29
N LEU A 304 -4.58 18.58 6.11
CA LEU A 304 -5.78 17.86 6.55
C LEU A 304 -6.50 18.64 7.65
N ARG A 305 -7.83 18.64 7.59
CA ARG A 305 -8.70 19.40 8.49
C ARG A 305 -9.89 18.55 8.92
N ARG A 306 -9.72 17.87 10.06
CA ARG A 306 -10.76 17.14 10.78
C ARG A 306 -10.47 17.17 12.27
N GLU A 307 -11.36 16.64 13.11
CA GLU A 307 -11.16 16.60 14.57
C GLU A 307 -9.81 15.96 14.95
N GLY A 308 -9.46 14.85 14.28
CA GLY A 308 -8.17 14.16 14.42
C GLY A 308 -6.94 14.94 13.93
N CYS A 309 -7.14 15.97 13.12
CA CYS A 309 -6.10 16.74 12.44
C CYS A 309 -6.33 18.25 12.60
N PRO A 310 -6.18 18.81 13.81
CA PRO A 310 -6.37 20.24 14.02
C PRO A 310 -5.26 21.06 13.36
N LEU A 311 -5.62 22.23 12.84
CA LEU A 311 -4.68 23.30 12.51
C LEU A 311 -4.59 24.27 13.70
N VAL A 312 -3.42 24.37 14.31
CA VAL A 312 -3.16 25.25 15.45
C VAL A 312 -2.20 26.35 15.02
N VAL A 313 -2.55 27.60 15.27
CA VAL A 313 -1.69 28.77 15.03
C VAL A 313 -1.48 29.46 16.38
N ALA A 314 -0.24 29.53 16.85
CA ALA A 314 0.09 30.09 18.16
C ALA A 314 1.18 31.18 18.05
N SER A 315 1.27 32.02 19.08
CA SER A 315 2.40 32.93 19.27
C SER A 315 3.71 32.16 19.40
N ASP A 316 4.84 32.82 19.13
CA ASP A 316 6.16 32.19 19.20
C ASP A 316 6.46 31.57 20.58
N ASP A 317 5.97 32.19 21.65
CA ASP A 317 6.10 31.70 23.03
C ASP A 317 5.02 30.67 23.45
N GLY A 318 4.11 30.31 22.53
CA GLY A 318 3.03 29.35 22.75
C GLY A 318 1.93 29.81 23.71
N LYS A 319 1.97 31.05 24.24
CA LYS A 319 1.00 31.51 25.24
C LYS A 319 -0.34 31.94 24.68
N THR A 320 -0.40 32.28 23.39
CA THR A 320 -1.63 32.69 22.71
C THR A 320 -1.90 31.78 21.54
N THR A 321 -3.04 31.10 21.57
CA THR A 321 -3.57 30.41 20.39
C THR A 321 -4.52 31.35 19.65
N TYR A 322 -4.31 31.49 18.35
CA TYR A 322 -5.11 32.32 17.46
C TYR A 322 -6.28 31.54 16.87
N GLU A 323 -7.38 32.23 16.59
CA GLU A 323 -8.66 31.65 16.22
C GLU A 323 -8.92 31.84 14.72
N LYS A 324 -9.24 30.75 14.03
CA LYS A 324 -9.75 30.76 12.66
C LYS A 324 -11.03 31.60 12.57
N GLY A 325 -11.13 32.48 11.58
CA GLY A 325 -12.23 33.42 11.36
C GLY A 325 -12.13 34.73 12.14
N ARG A 326 -11.31 34.78 13.19
CA ARG A 326 -11.07 36.00 13.98
C ARG A 326 -9.69 36.60 13.73
N ASP A 327 -8.66 35.76 13.77
CA ASP A 327 -7.26 36.17 13.60
C ASP A 327 -6.73 35.83 12.22
N PHE A 328 -7.20 34.74 11.62
CA PHE A 328 -6.81 34.33 10.28
C PHE A 328 -7.97 33.66 9.54
N ASP A 329 -7.97 33.79 8.21
CA ASP A 329 -8.97 33.18 7.34
C ASP A 329 -8.80 31.65 7.31
N PRO A 330 -9.85 30.89 6.96
CA PRO A 330 -9.71 29.45 6.75
C PRO A 330 -8.57 29.12 5.77
N VAL A 331 -7.60 28.33 6.24
CA VAL A 331 -6.55 27.78 5.38
C VAL A 331 -7.15 26.63 4.58
N ALA A 332 -7.05 26.69 3.26
CA ALA A 332 -7.48 25.64 2.36
C ALA A 332 -6.46 25.50 1.23
N ASP A 333 -5.99 24.28 1.01
CA ASP A 333 -5.19 23.94 -0.17
C ASP A 333 -6.15 23.51 -1.29
N PRO A 334 -6.26 24.28 -2.38
CA PRO A 334 -7.17 23.95 -3.48
C PRO A 334 -6.88 22.61 -4.17
N LYS A 335 -5.65 22.10 -4.04
CA LYS A 335 -5.19 20.84 -4.67
C LYS A 335 -5.25 19.62 -3.74
N LEU A 336 -5.62 19.80 -2.47
CA LEU A 336 -5.73 18.72 -1.49
C LEU A 336 -6.60 17.57 -2.03
N GLY A 337 -5.97 16.41 -2.27
CA GLY A 337 -6.64 15.20 -2.72
C GLY A 337 -7.37 15.35 -4.07
N ARG A 338 -6.87 16.21 -4.97
CA ARG A 338 -7.49 16.49 -6.28
C ARG A 338 -6.47 16.63 -7.42
N ASP A 339 -5.22 16.23 -7.19
CA ASP A 339 -4.14 16.41 -8.16
C ASP A 339 -3.35 15.09 -8.30
N PRO A 340 -3.39 14.41 -9.47
CA PRO A 340 -4.11 14.82 -10.70
C PRO A 340 -5.62 14.54 -10.70
N TRP A 341 -6.11 13.70 -9.77
CA TRP A 341 -7.51 13.27 -9.71
C TRP A 341 -8.06 13.33 -8.29
N ASP A 342 -9.39 13.30 -8.16
CA ASP A 342 -10.05 13.20 -6.84
C ASP A 342 -9.56 11.95 -6.08
N GLY A 343 -9.11 12.16 -4.85
CA GLY A 343 -8.52 11.15 -3.98
C GLY A 343 -7.01 10.94 -4.14
N GLU A 344 -6.35 11.67 -5.05
CA GLU A 344 -4.91 11.62 -5.26
C GLU A 344 -4.20 12.89 -4.79
N TYR A 345 -2.98 12.73 -4.27
CA TYR A 345 -2.24 13.78 -3.58
C TYR A 345 -0.90 14.01 -4.28
N SER A 346 -0.76 15.19 -4.87
CA SER A 346 0.48 15.70 -5.40
C SER A 346 1.20 16.55 -4.36
N PHE A 347 2.53 16.57 -4.42
CA PHE A 347 3.36 17.54 -3.70
C PHE A 347 4.04 18.52 -4.66
N ALA A 348 3.62 18.56 -5.92
CA ALA A 348 4.17 19.42 -6.97
C ALA A 348 3.41 20.75 -7.08
N HIS A 349 3.20 21.43 -5.96
CA HIS A 349 2.65 22.79 -5.87
C HIS A 349 3.19 23.52 -4.63
N ASP A 350 2.78 24.76 -4.44
CA ASP A 350 3.07 25.53 -3.23
C ASP A 350 1.91 25.43 -2.24
N GLY A 351 2.21 25.32 -0.95
CA GLY A 351 1.20 25.38 0.10
C GLY A 351 0.60 26.79 0.26
N PRO A 352 -0.71 26.94 0.53
CA PRO A 352 -1.32 28.22 0.87
C PRO A 352 -0.62 28.94 2.05
N PRO A 353 -0.58 30.28 2.03
CA PRO A 353 -0.21 31.05 3.22
C PRO A 353 -1.34 31.06 4.26
N ILE A 354 -1.03 31.42 5.50
CA ILE A 354 -2.05 31.82 6.49
C ILE A 354 -2.38 33.29 6.24
N ARG A 355 -3.60 33.60 5.81
CA ARG A 355 -4.03 34.99 5.59
C ARG A 355 -4.64 35.55 6.85
N LEU A 356 -4.19 36.73 7.28
CA LEU A 356 -4.70 37.39 8.48
C LEU A 356 -6.07 38.01 8.21
N ALA A 357 -6.99 37.86 9.17
CA ALA A 357 -8.31 38.49 9.12
C ALA A 357 -8.22 40.01 9.39
N PRO A 358 -9.16 40.85 8.92
CA PRO A 358 -9.09 42.32 9.07
C PRO A 358 -8.84 42.81 10.51
N ALA A 359 -9.49 42.16 11.48
CA ALA A 359 -9.40 42.48 12.91
C ALA A 359 -8.42 41.59 13.69
N SER A 360 -7.43 41.01 13.01
CA SER A 360 -6.50 40.05 13.62
C SER A 360 -5.72 40.62 14.80
N ARG A 361 -5.52 39.78 15.81
CA ARG A 361 -4.56 40.02 16.90
C ARG A 361 -3.11 39.81 16.45
N ILE A 362 -2.91 39.04 15.38
CA ILE A 362 -1.58 38.79 14.78
C ILE A 362 -1.10 40.06 14.07
N ARG A 363 0.18 40.41 14.24
CA ARG A 363 0.80 41.62 13.67
C ARG A 363 1.79 41.28 12.56
N ASP A 364 2.03 42.25 11.69
CA ASP A 364 3.10 42.16 10.69
C ASP A 364 4.48 41.98 11.37
N GLY A 365 5.35 41.19 10.76
CA GLY A 365 6.66 40.81 11.31
C GLY A 365 6.61 39.80 12.47
N GLN A 366 5.42 39.42 12.94
CA GLN A 366 5.29 38.51 14.07
C GLN A 366 5.72 37.08 13.72
N ALA A 367 6.45 36.44 14.63
CA ALA A 367 6.75 35.01 14.58
C ALA A 367 5.60 34.18 15.17
N LEU A 368 5.31 33.05 14.53
CA LEU A 368 4.23 32.14 14.87
C LEU A 368 4.74 30.69 14.93
N ARG A 369 4.04 29.86 15.71
CA ARG A 369 4.18 28.40 15.74
C ARG A 369 2.93 27.78 15.17
N VAL A 370 3.09 27.00 14.10
CA VAL A 370 1.96 26.41 13.38
C VAL A 370 2.06 24.89 13.43
N SER A 371 1.00 24.23 13.89
CA SER A 371 0.89 22.77 13.89
C SER A 371 -0.25 22.32 12.98
N TRP A 372 -0.03 21.28 12.20
CA TRP A 372 -1.03 20.70 11.30
C TRP A 372 -0.74 19.22 11.03
N HIS A 373 -1.58 18.57 10.23
CA HIS A 373 -1.31 17.23 9.73
C HIS A 373 -1.36 17.21 8.20
N HIS A 374 -0.56 16.34 7.59
CA HIS A 374 -0.49 16.16 6.14
C HIS A 374 -0.40 14.67 5.81
N PRO A 375 -0.97 14.21 4.68
CA PRO A 375 -0.79 12.84 4.23
C PRO A 375 0.61 12.65 3.67
N ILE A 376 0.96 11.42 3.34
CA ILE A 376 2.19 11.08 2.64
C ILE A 376 1.87 10.08 1.53
N ALA A 377 2.48 10.28 0.37
CA ALA A 377 2.37 9.33 -0.73
C ALA A 377 3.49 8.29 -0.63
N VAL A 378 3.13 7.01 -0.67
CA VAL A 378 4.05 5.88 -0.77
C VAL A 378 4.00 5.32 -2.19
N HIS A 379 5.16 4.98 -2.75
CA HIS A 379 5.32 4.55 -4.15
C HIS A 379 4.67 5.51 -5.17
N GLY A 380 4.64 6.80 -4.84
CA GLY A 380 4.20 7.89 -5.73
C GLY A 380 2.71 8.21 -5.71
N SER A 381 1.85 7.31 -5.23
CA SER A 381 0.39 7.55 -5.26
C SER A 381 -0.40 6.95 -4.11
N GLN A 382 0.14 5.96 -3.39
CA GLN A 382 -0.61 5.31 -2.32
C GLN A 382 -0.73 6.24 -1.12
N VAL A 383 -1.97 6.60 -0.79
CA VAL A 383 -2.33 7.32 0.43
C VAL A 383 -3.35 6.50 1.19
N MET A 384 -3.12 6.40 2.50
CA MET A 384 -3.96 5.67 3.45
C MET A 384 -5.05 6.59 4.00
N CYS A 385 -6.28 6.11 4.15
CA CYS A 385 -7.28 6.75 5.02
C CYS A 385 -6.96 6.50 6.50
N CYS A 386 -7.45 7.35 7.39
CA CYS A 386 -7.45 7.10 8.83
C CYS A 386 -8.60 6.12 9.18
N PRO A 387 -8.33 4.85 9.51
CA PRO A 387 -9.39 3.87 9.78
C PRO A 387 -10.11 4.11 11.11
N SER A 388 -9.64 5.08 11.91
CA SER A 388 -10.25 5.49 13.18
C SER A 388 -11.27 6.62 13.03
N ASP A 389 -11.32 7.31 11.88
CA ASP A 389 -12.32 8.36 11.66
C ASP A 389 -13.71 7.74 11.39
N PRO A 390 -14.77 8.14 12.12
CA PRO A 390 -16.10 7.57 11.95
C PRO A 390 -16.70 7.78 10.55
N LYS A 391 -16.31 8.83 9.82
CA LYS A 391 -16.75 9.04 8.43
C LYS A 391 -16.19 7.98 7.48
N VAL A 392 -15.01 7.45 7.75
CA VAL A 392 -14.44 6.34 6.96
C VAL A 392 -15.33 5.11 7.10
N GLU A 393 -15.76 4.76 8.31
CA GLU A 393 -16.70 3.65 8.51
C GLU A 393 -18.03 3.87 7.74
N ALA A 394 -18.58 5.08 7.79
CA ALA A 394 -19.81 5.42 7.07
C ALA A 394 -19.66 5.25 5.55
N LEU A 395 -18.52 5.69 4.98
CA LEU A 395 -18.22 5.52 3.55
C LEU A 395 -18.04 4.05 3.18
N LEU A 396 -17.30 3.28 3.99
CA LEU A 396 -17.13 1.83 3.77
C LEU A 396 -18.49 1.11 3.75
N ARG A 397 -19.40 1.44 4.69
CA ARG A 397 -20.76 0.87 4.72
C ARG A 397 -21.55 1.22 3.46
N ASP A 398 -21.54 2.49 3.02
CA ASP A 398 -22.27 2.91 1.81
C ASP A 398 -21.70 2.26 0.54
N GLN A 399 -20.38 2.21 0.39
CA GLN A 399 -19.72 1.57 -0.74
C GLN A 399 -20.09 0.08 -0.82
N ALA A 400 -19.97 -0.67 0.29
CA ALA A 400 -20.33 -2.08 0.32
C ALA A 400 -21.82 -2.32 0.01
N ARG A 401 -22.73 -1.47 0.51
CA ARG A 401 -24.16 -1.51 0.17
C ARG A 401 -24.37 -1.35 -1.34
N ARG A 402 -23.76 -0.35 -1.97
CA ARG A 402 -23.91 -0.09 -3.42
C ARG A 402 -23.33 -1.22 -4.26
N VAL A 403 -22.16 -1.75 -3.88
CA VAL A 403 -21.56 -2.92 -4.55
C VAL A 403 -22.47 -4.13 -4.42
N ASN A 404 -23.06 -4.38 -3.24
CA ASN A 404 -24.02 -5.46 -3.06
C ASN A 404 -25.29 -5.26 -3.91
N GLU A 405 -25.85 -4.05 -3.96
CA GLU A 405 -27.01 -3.74 -4.82
C GLU A 405 -26.73 -3.99 -6.31
N LEU A 406 -25.49 -3.73 -6.73
CA LEU A 406 -25.04 -3.86 -8.11
C LEU A 406 -24.81 -5.32 -8.53
N PHE A 407 -24.10 -6.10 -7.71
CA PHE A 407 -23.66 -7.45 -8.06
C PHE A 407 -24.45 -8.58 -7.40
N ARG A 408 -25.00 -8.35 -6.20
CA ARG A 408 -25.55 -9.40 -5.31
C ARG A 408 -24.62 -10.63 -5.22
N PRO A 409 -23.32 -10.44 -4.94
CA PRO A 409 -22.33 -11.50 -5.03
C PRO A 409 -22.50 -12.49 -3.87
N ARG A 410 -22.00 -13.73 -4.03
CA ARG A 410 -21.97 -14.68 -2.90
C ARG A 410 -20.73 -14.44 -2.04
N ALA A 411 -19.65 -13.95 -2.61
CA ALA A 411 -18.41 -13.63 -1.93
C ALA A 411 -17.96 -12.18 -2.17
N PHE A 412 -17.38 -11.55 -1.15
CA PHE A 412 -16.66 -10.28 -1.26
C PHE A 412 -15.17 -10.48 -1.00
N PHE A 413 -14.34 -9.65 -1.62
CA PHE A 413 -12.91 -9.58 -1.32
C PHE A 413 -12.58 -8.27 -0.60
N MET A 414 -12.04 -8.34 0.62
CA MET A 414 -11.59 -7.18 1.37
C MET A 414 -10.15 -6.81 0.96
N SER A 415 -9.92 -5.58 0.53
CA SER A 415 -8.63 -5.04 0.06
C SER A 415 -7.76 -4.47 1.20
N HIS A 416 -7.70 -5.16 2.36
CA HIS A 416 -6.88 -4.75 3.49
C HIS A 416 -5.38 -5.08 3.29
N ASP A 417 -4.83 -4.72 2.13
CA ASP A 417 -3.43 -4.98 1.75
C ASP A 417 -2.53 -3.75 1.98
N GLU A 418 -1.26 -4.01 2.29
CA GLU A 418 -0.16 -3.03 2.26
C GLU A 418 -0.43 -1.67 2.96
N ILE A 419 -0.86 -1.72 4.23
CA ILE A 419 -1.16 -0.54 5.05
C ILE A 419 0.14 0.10 5.53
N ARG A 420 0.72 0.95 4.69
CA ARG A 420 2.08 1.50 4.86
C ARG A 420 2.16 2.77 5.72
N CYS A 421 1.03 3.37 6.12
CA CYS A 421 0.97 4.53 7.00
C CYS A 421 -0.24 4.41 7.93
N LEU A 422 -0.03 4.48 9.25
CA LEU A 422 -1.10 4.32 10.25
C LEU A 422 -0.65 4.83 11.62
N ASN A 423 -1.60 5.35 12.41
CA ASN A 423 -1.50 5.66 13.84
C ASN A 423 -0.69 6.94 14.19
N TRP A 424 -0.90 8.01 13.44
CA TRP A 424 -0.21 9.30 13.62
C TRP A 424 -1.13 10.44 14.04
N ASP A 425 -2.37 10.46 13.55
CA ASP A 425 -3.30 11.53 13.90
C ASP A 425 -4.01 11.29 15.23
N ARG A 426 -4.67 12.32 15.75
CA ARG A 426 -5.36 12.28 17.04
C ARG A 426 -6.52 11.28 17.07
N SER A 427 -7.19 11.03 15.93
CA SER A 427 -8.26 10.01 15.85
C SER A 427 -7.72 8.61 16.15
N CYS A 428 -6.47 8.33 15.77
CA CYS A 428 -5.79 7.08 16.12
C CYS A 428 -5.17 7.12 17.53
N LEU A 429 -4.36 8.14 17.81
CA LEU A 429 -3.56 8.21 19.05
C LEU A 429 -4.42 8.24 20.33
N ASP A 430 -5.61 8.83 20.28
CA ASP A 430 -6.50 8.98 21.46
C ASP A 430 -7.09 7.68 21.93
N ARG A 431 -7.15 6.71 21.02
CA ARG A 431 -7.62 5.37 21.31
C ARG A 431 -6.62 4.60 22.16
N LYS A 432 -5.34 5.02 22.21
CA LYS A 432 -4.25 4.35 22.95
C LYS A 432 -4.11 2.88 22.57
N LEU A 433 -4.36 2.57 21.30
CA LEU A 433 -4.24 1.24 20.72
C LEU A 433 -2.95 1.16 19.92
N THR A 434 -2.42 -0.05 19.75
CA THR A 434 -1.38 -0.30 18.75
C THR A 434 -1.98 -0.24 17.34
N PRO A 435 -1.19 0.04 16.30
CA PRO A 435 -1.64 -0.06 14.91
C PRO A 435 -2.28 -1.42 14.58
N GLY A 436 -1.70 -2.52 15.09
CA GLY A 436 -2.26 -3.86 14.97
C GLY A 436 -3.67 -3.97 15.57
N ALA A 437 -3.90 -3.40 16.76
CA ALA A 437 -5.23 -3.37 17.38
C ALA A 437 -6.22 -2.46 16.62
N ILE A 438 -5.76 -1.32 16.11
CA ILE A 438 -6.57 -0.43 15.25
C ILE A 438 -7.04 -1.19 14.00
N LEU A 439 -6.12 -1.88 13.33
CA LEU A 439 -6.42 -2.68 12.15
C LEU A 439 -7.33 -3.88 12.46
N ALA A 440 -7.11 -4.56 13.58
CA ALA A 440 -7.97 -5.66 14.02
C ALA A 440 -9.41 -5.18 14.26
N GLU A 441 -9.60 -4.00 14.86
CA GLU A 441 -10.93 -3.41 15.02
C GLU A 441 -11.55 -3.00 13.69
N ASN A 442 -10.78 -2.38 12.79
CA ASN A 442 -11.26 -2.00 11.46
C ASN A 442 -11.70 -3.22 10.65
N ALA A 443 -10.91 -4.30 10.65
CA ALA A 443 -11.26 -5.55 9.97
C ALA A 443 -12.53 -6.18 10.55
N ARG A 444 -12.67 -6.21 11.88
CA ARG A 444 -13.89 -6.71 12.55
C ARG A 444 -15.13 -5.89 12.16
N ARG A 445 -15.00 -4.56 12.06
CA ARG A 445 -16.09 -3.67 11.62
C ARG A 445 -16.43 -3.89 10.15
N CYS A 446 -15.44 -4.05 9.28
CA CYS A 446 -15.67 -4.36 7.86
C CYS A 446 -16.40 -5.68 7.66
N VAL A 447 -16.05 -6.71 8.43
CA VAL A 447 -16.78 -7.99 8.45
C VAL A 447 -18.23 -7.79 8.91
N ALA A 448 -18.45 -7.01 9.98
CA ALA A 448 -19.80 -6.70 10.47
C ALA A 448 -20.64 -5.91 9.46
N ILE A 449 -20.03 -4.97 8.72
CA ILE A 449 -20.68 -4.27 7.61
C ILE A 449 -21.15 -5.27 6.55
N LEU A 450 -20.31 -6.24 6.17
CA LEU A 450 -20.70 -7.27 5.20
C LEU A 450 -21.83 -8.17 5.73
N ASP A 451 -21.80 -8.51 7.02
CA ASP A 451 -22.90 -9.25 7.67
C ASP A 451 -24.23 -8.47 7.64
N GLU A 452 -24.18 -7.13 7.72
CA GLU A 452 -25.35 -6.25 7.62
C GLU A 452 -25.85 -6.12 6.18
N VAL A 453 -24.97 -5.76 5.23
CA VAL A 453 -25.37 -5.43 3.86
C VAL A 453 -25.63 -6.66 3.00
N ALA A 454 -24.99 -7.79 3.27
CA ALA A 454 -25.10 -9.03 2.52
C ALA A 454 -25.05 -10.26 3.46
N PRO A 455 -26.13 -10.51 4.23
CA PRO A 455 -26.16 -11.60 5.21
C PRO A 455 -25.82 -12.96 4.61
N GLY A 456 -24.86 -13.65 5.22
CA GLY A 456 -24.41 -14.98 4.80
C GLY A 456 -23.41 -15.01 3.65
N CYS A 457 -22.92 -13.85 3.18
CA CYS A 457 -21.86 -13.82 2.17
C CYS A 457 -20.55 -14.46 2.67
N GLU A 458 -19.81 -15.05 1.74
CA GLU A 458 -18.41 -15.42 1.95
C GLU A 458 -17.53 -14.17 1.93
N ILE A 459 -16.44 -14.20 2.70
CA ILE A 459 -15.49 -13.09 2.78
C ILE A 459 -14.09 -13.65 2.56
N ALA A 460 -13.36 -13.04 1.64
CA ALA A 460 -11.93 -13.26 1.44
C ALA A 460 -11.13 -11.99 1.76
N VAL A 461 -9.88 -12.12 2.17
CA VAL A 461 -8.96 -10.99 2.43
C VAL A 461 -7.52 -11.40 2.14
N GLY A 462 -6.68 -10.48 1.66
CA GLY A 462 -5.24 -10.70 1.51
C GLY A 462 -4.56 -11.09 2.83
N SER A 463 -3.52 -11.92 2.78
CA SER A 463 -2.85 -12.41 4.00
C SER A 463 -1.93 -11.42 4.69
N ASP A 464 -1.34 -10.50 3.95
CA ASP A 464 -0.11 -9.80 4.34
C ASP A 464 -0.24 -8.98 5.61
N MET A 465 -1.30 -8.17 5.70
CA MET A 465 -1.52 -7.33 6.87
C MET A 465 -2.00 -8.11 8.10
N PHE A 466 -2.19 -9.42 7.98
CA PHE A 466 -2.65 -10.33 9.03
C PHE A 466 -1.72 -11.54 9.25
N ASP A 467 -0.57 -11.57 8.59
CA ASP A 467 0.42 -12.65 8.70
C ASP A 467 1.67 -12.14 9.42
N PRO A 468 2.02 -12.67 10.60
CA PRO A 468 3.19 -12.23 11.38
C PRO A 468 4.52 -12.54 10.69
N THR A 469 4.52 -13.40 9.68
CA THR A 469 5.69 -13.69 8.86
C THR A 469 5.78 -12.81 7.62
N HIS A 470 4.75 -11.99 7.37
CA HIS A 470 4.63 -11.06 6.25
C HIS A 470 4.66 -9.59 6.72
N ASN A 471 3.54 -8.86 6.68
CA ASN A 471 3.48 -7.43 7.03
C ASN A 471 2.95 -7.17 8.45
N ALA A 472 2.34 -8.15 9.13
CA ALA A 472 1.82 -7.99 10.50
C ALA A 472 2.92 -8.11 11.59
N VAL A 473 3.98 -7.32 11.45
CA VAL A 473 5.23 -7.45 12.22
C VAL A 473 5.34 -6.45 13.37
N ALA A 474 6.27 -6.71 14.29
CA ALA A 474 6.62 -5.82 15.41
C ALA A 474 7.05 -4.41 14.94
N GLY A 475 7.57 -4.32 13.71
CA GLY A 475 7.93 -3.08 13.04
C GLY A 475 9.43 -2.77 13.07
N PRO A 476 9.84 -1.63 12.45
CA PRO A 476 8.96 -0.72 11.72
C PRO A 476 8.48 -1.33 10.39
N TYR A 477 7.19 -1.17 10.07
CA TYR A 477 6.65 -1.41 8.72
C TYR A 477 6.33 -0.06 8.09
N TYR A 478 7.13 0.36 7.10
CA TYR A 478 7.01 1.66 6.42
C TYR A 478 6.83 2.81 7.42
N LEU A 479 5.72 3.56 7.33
CA LEU A 479 5.32 4.69 8.15
C LEU A 479 4.24 4.29 9.18
N VAL A 480 4.12 3.03 9.58
CA VAL A 480 3.23 2.65 10.69
C VAL A 480 3.84 3.03 12.03
N ASN A 481 3.07 3.72 12.89
CA ASN A 481 3.51 4.17 14.20
C ASN A 481 3.26 3.11 15.29
N GLY A 482 4.11 2.09 15.33
CA GLY A 482 4.06 1.00 16.30
C GLY A 482 3.93 -0.38 15.64
N THR A 483 3.66 -1.39 16.46
CA THR A 483 3.55 -2.80 16.02
C THR A 483 2.23 -3.07 15.28
N LEU A 484 2.29 -3.84 14.20
CA LEU A 484 1.14 -4.41 13.51
C LEU A 484 0.76 -5.80 14.04
N GLU A 485 1.53 -6.35 14.98
CA GLU A 485 1.19 -7.63 15.62
C GLU A 485 -0.19 -7.58 16.25
N GLY A 486 -0.91 -8.69 16.13
CA GLY A 486 -2.28 -8.82 16.62
C GLY A 486 -3.34 -8.32 15.64
N SER A 487 -2.99 -7.74 14.48
CA SER A 487 -3.96 -7.36 13.44
C SER A 487 -4.88 -8.52 13.04
N TRP A 488 -4.35 -9.74 12.98
CA TRP A 488 -5.07 -10.98 12.67
C TRP A 488 -6.19 -11.33 13.66
N LEU A 489 -6.21 -10.72 14.85
CA LEU A 489 -7.28 -10.91 15.83
C LEU A 489 -8.60 -10.26 15.39
N GLY A 490 -8.57 -9.44 14.34
CA GLY A 490 -9.75 -8.87 13.70
C GLY A 490 -10.53 -9.84 12.81
N LEU A 491 -9.89 -10.93 12.38
CA LEU A 491 -10.48 -11.87 11.42
C LEU A 491 -11.15 -13.05 12.15
N PRO A 492 -12.48 -13.23 12.03
CA PRO A 492 -13.13 -14.45 12.52
C PRO A 492 -12.78 -15.65 11.63
N PRO A 493 -12.80 -16.89 12.15
CA PRO A 493 -12.36 -18.09 11.41
C PRO A 493 -13.07 -18.32 10.06
N ARG A 494 -14.29 -17.79 9.89
CA ARG A 494 -15.04 -17.92 8.63
C ARG A 494 -14.44 -17.13 7.45
N VAL A 495 -13.59 -16.15 7.72
CA VAL A 495 -12.93 -15.36 6.68
C VAL A 495 -11.87 -16.23 6.00
N THR A 496 -11.97 -16.35 4.68
CA THR A 496 -11.01 -17.04 3.85
C THR A 496 -9.79 -16.13 3.62
N ILE A 497 -8.60 -16.68 3.74
CA ILE A 497 -7.36 -15.94 3.50
C ILE A 497 -6.91 -16.17 2.05
N ALA A 498 -6.83 -15.10 1.28
CA ALA A 498 -6.15 -15.08 -0.01
C ALA A 498 -4.64 -14.98 0.26
N ASN A 499 -4.00 -16.13 0.44
CA ASN A 499 -2.60 -16.20 0.88
C ASN A 499 -1.65 -15.97 -0.29
N TRP A 500 -0.77 -14.99 -0.13
CA TRP A 500 0.11 -14.53 -1.18
C TRP A 500 1.60 -14.48 -0.75
N ASN A 501 1.92 -14.92 0.49
CA ASN A 501 3.27 -14.94 1.05
C ASN A 501 4.12 -16.12 0.55
N SER A 502 4.52 -16.10 -0.72
CA SER A 502 5.29 -17.20 -1.33
C SER A 502 6.69 -17.37 -0.74
N GLY A 503 7.26 -16.29 -0.18
CA GLY A 503 8.57 -16.32 0.47
C GLY A 503 8.63 -17.10 1.78
N LYS A 504 7.48 -17.27 2.47
CA LYS A 504 7.34 -18.04 3.72
C LYS A 504 6.06 -18.87 3.71
N ALA A 505 5.84 -19.58 2.60
CA ALA A 505 4.59 -20.28 2.33
C ALA A 505 4.21 -21.26 3.45
N ALA A 506 5.16 -22.08 3.92
CA ALA A 506 4.88 -23.11 4.92
C ALA A 506 4.44 -22.50 6.27
N GLU A 507 5.17 -21.49 6.75
CA GLU A 507 4.86 -20.79 8.01
C GLU A 507 3.52 -20.06 7.93
N SER A 508 3.28 -19.35 6.83
CA SER A 508 2.02 -18.62 6.59
C SER A 508 0.82 -19.56 6.53
N LEU A 509 0.92 -20.64 5.76
CA LEU A 509 -0.12 -21.66 5.65
C LEU A 509 -0.46 -22.29 7.00
N ALA A 510 0.57 -22.67 7.76
CA ALA A 510 0.42 -23.26 9.09
C ALA A 510 -0.23 -22.29 10.08
N PHE A 511 0.17 -21.02 10.04
CA PHE A 511 -0.38 -19.96 10.90
C PHE A 511 -1.90 -19.81 10.70
N PHE A 512 -2.36 -19.64 9.46
CA PHE A 512 -3.79 -19.46 9.20
C PHE A 512 -4.61 -20.75 9.38
N ALA A 513 -4.03 -21.92 9.04
CA ALA A 513 -4.67 -23.20 9.31
C ALA A 513 -4.87 -23.44 10.81
N GLY A 514 -3.86 -23.14 11.64
CA GLY A 514 -3.94 -23.25 13.11
C GLY A 514 -4.97 -22.32 13.75
N ARG A 515 -5.37 -21.26 13.04
CA ARG A 515 -6.43 -20.32 13.44
C ARG A 515 -7.81 -20.68 12.89
N GLY A 516 -7.92 -21.76 12.11
CA GLY A 516 -9.17 -22.26 11.56
C GLY A 516 -9.63 -21.57 10.27
N HIS A 517 -8.77 -20.79 9.62
CA HIS A 517 -9.12 -20.13 8.36
C HIS A 517 -9.01 -21.08 7.17
N ARG A 518 -9.98 -20.96 6.25
CA ARG A 518 -9.82 -21.48 4.88
C ARG A 518 -8.85 -20.60 4.09
N GLN A 519 -8.22 -21.16 3.07
CA GLN A 519 -7.20 -20.48 2.30
C GLN A 519 -7.40 -20.68 0.79
N VAL A 520 -7.26 -19.59 0.04
CA VAL A 520 -7.11 -19.59 -1.42
C VAL A 520 -5.73 -19.02 -1.73
N LEU A 521 -4.93 -19.72 -2.54
CA LEU A 521 -3.55 -19.31 -2.80
C LEU A 521 -3.47 -18.38 -4.01
N ALA A 522 -3.02 -17.14 -3.81
CA ALA A 522 -2.73 -16.19 -4.89
C ALA A 522 -1.41 -16.58 -5.55
N GLY A 523 -1.47 -17.57 -6.45
CA GLY A 523 -0.30 -18.38 -6.82
C GLY A 523 0.37 -18.03 -8.15
N TYR A 524 -0.04 -16.95 -8.82
CA TYR A 524 0.63 -16.42 -10.01
C TYR A 524 1.16 -15.00 -9.71
N TYR A 525 2.28 -14.63 -10.32
CA TYR A 525 3.02 -13.37 -10.07
C TYR A 525 3.75 -12.89 -11.33
N ASP A 526 3.04 -12.80 -12.46
CA ASP A 526 3.53 -12.16 -13.70
C ASP A 526 4.81 -12.77 -14.32
N VAL A 527 5.19 -13.98 -13.88
CA VAL A 527 6.29 -14.77 -14.45
C VAL A 527 5.86 -15.49 -15.74
N ASP A 528 6.83 -15.89 -16.56
CA ASP A 528 6.56 -16.54 -17.85
C ASP A 528 6.35 -18.07 -17.76
N ASP A 529 6.15 -18.61 -16.54
CA ASP A 529 5.95 -20.03 -16.28
C ASP A 529 4.95 -20.32 -15.12
N LEU A 530 4.81 -21.60 -14.73
CA LEU A 530 3.97 -22.08 -13.61
C LEU A 530 4.77 -22.40 -12.33
N SER A 531 5.98 -21.84 -12.18
CA SER A 531 6.83 -22.10 -11.01
C SER A 531 6.14 -21.71 -9.69
N GLY A 532 5.46 -20.55 -9.67
CA GLY A 532 4.68 -20.08 -8.53
C GLY A 532 3.56 -21.04 -8.12
N PHE A 533 2.79 -21.54 -9.10
CA PHE A 533 1.76 -22.55 -8.85
C PHE A 533 2.37 -23.83 -8.27
N THR A 534 3.45 -24.32 -8.88
CA THR A 534 4.10 -25.58 -8.49
C THR A 534 4.60 -25.52 -7.05
N ALA A 535 5.24 -24.41 -6.67
CA ALA A 535 5.74 -24.20 -5.32
C ALA A 535 4.59 -24.13 -4.29
N TRP A 536 3.52 -23.38 -4.60
CA TRP A 536 2.35 -23.31 -3.72
C TRP A 536 1.61 -24.63 -3.60
N HIS A 537 1.44 -25.36 -4.70
CA HIS A 537 0.80 -26.66 -4.72
C HIS A 537 1.56 -27.67 -3.86
N ALA A 538 2.89 -27.67 -3.92
CA ALA A 538 3.73 -28.49 -3.05
C ALA A 538 3.60 -28.09 -1.58
N ALA A 539 3.64 -26.80 -1.26
CA ALA A 539 3.51 -26.30 0.11
C ALA A 539 2.12 -26.58 0.72
N ALA A 540 1.07 -26.66 -0.11
CA ALA A 540 -0.30 -26.87 0.34
C ALA A 540 -0.69 -28.34 0.57
N ARG A 541 0.16 -29.31 0.18
CA ARG A 541 -0.19 -30.75 0.10
C ARG A 541 -0.86 -31.28 1.37
N ASP A 542 -0.32 -30.93 2.54
CA ASP A 542 -0.81 -31.42 3.83
C ASP A 542 -1.71 -30.43 4.58
N VAL A 543 -2.05 -29.30 3.95
CA VAL A 543 -2.80 -28.21 4.57
C VAL A 543 -4.27 -28.29 4.13
N ARG A 544 -5.07 -29.07 4.87
CA ARG A 544 -6.49 -29.33 4.56
C ARG A 544 -7.38 -28.09 4.45
N SER A 545 -6.98 -26.95 5.03
CA SER A 545 -7.75 -25.72 4.93
C SER A 545 -7.52 -24.95 3.63
N VAL A 546 -6.57 -25.36 2.79
CA VAL A 546 -6.40 -24.85 1.43
C VAL A 546 -7.41 -25.54 0.52
N ASP A 547 -8.34 -24.77 -0.04
CA ASP A 547 -9.38 -25.30 -0.94
C ASP A 547 -9.45 -24.57 -2.28
N GLY A 548 -8.45 -23.73 -2.57
CA GLY A 548 -8.42 -22.98 -3.80
C GLY A 548 -7.11 -22.33 -4.22
N PHE A 549 -7.12 -21.87 -5.46
CA PHE A 549 -6.08 -21.06 -6.08
C PHE A 549 -6.70 -19.88 -6.81
N MET A 550 -5.96 -18.77 -6.87
CA MET A 550 -6.28 -17.58 -7.63
C MET A 550 -5.13 -17.24 -8.59
N TYR A 551 -5.41 -17.21 -9.89
CA TYR A 551 -4.48 -16.68 -10.90
C TYR A 551 -4.38 -15.16 -10.73
N THR A 552 -3.30 -14.71 -10.09
CA THR A 552 -3.11 -13.30 -9.70
C THR A 552 -2.09 -12.65 -10.61
N THR A 553 -2.44 -11.53 -11.24
CA THR A 553 -1.55 -10.81 -12.17
C THR A 553 -1.71 -9.32 -11.96
N TRP A 554 -0.60 -8.61 -11.84
CA TRP A 554 -0.54 -7.16 -11.68
C TRP A 554 -0.18 -6.47 -13.00
N GLU A 555 0.36 -7.21 -13.96
CA GLU A 555 0.74 -6.72 -15.30
C GLU A 555 -0.27 -7.07 -16.39
N ARG A 556 -1.45 -7.59 -16.03
CA ARG A 556 -2.48 -8.09 -16.97
C ARG A 556 -1.93 -9.18 -17.91
N LYS A 557 -0.98 -9.98 -17.44
CA LYS A 557 -0.43 -11.13 -18.17
C LYS A 557 -1.38 -12.31 -18.02
N TYR A 558 -2.16 -12.58 -19.08
CA TYR A 558 -3.12 -13.68 -19.14
C TYR A 558 -2.73 -14.80 -20.11
N ARG A 559 -1.46 -14.85 -20.53
CA ARG A 559 -0.97 -15.86 -21.49
C ARG A 559 -1.04 -17.28 -20.93
N LEU A 560 -0.83 -17.45 -19.63
CA LEU A 560 -0.81 -18.75 -18.96
C LEU A 560 -2.15 -19.12 -18.31
N LEU A 561 -3.20 -18.33 -18.52
CA LEU A 561 -4.51 -18.53 -17.90
C LEU A 561 -5.03 -19.95 -18.14
N GLU A 562 -5.02 -20.42 -19.39
CA GLU A 562 -5.53 -21.75 -19.73
C GLU A 562 -4.68 -22.89 -19.14
N GLU A 563 -3.36 -22.70 -19.07
CA GLU A 563 -2.44 -23.71 -18.52
C GLU A 563 -2.59 -23.83 -17.00
N TYR A 564 -2.64 -22.68 -16.32
CA TYR A 564 -2.87 -22.60 -14.89
C TYR A 564 -4.25 -23.16 -14.52
N GLY A 565 -5.31 -22.82 -15.29
CA GLY A 565 -6.66 -23.34 -15.10
C GLY A 565 -6.74 -24.87 -15.18
N ARG A 566 -6.02 -25.47 -16.14
CA ARG A 566 -5.87 -26.93 -16.23
C ARG A 566 -5.15 -27.50 -15.01
N ALA A 567 -4.10 -26.84 -14.54
CA ALA A 567 -3.30 -27.30 -13.41
C ALA A 567 -4.11 -27.34 -12.10
N ILE A 568 -4.89 -26.29 -11.82
CA ILE A 568 -5.75 -26.21 -10.61
C ILE A 568 -7.01 -27.07 -10.71
N SER A 569 -7.39 -27.50 -11.92
CA SER A 569 -8.54 -28.38 -12.16
C SER A 569 -8.16 -29.85 -12.28
N ALA A 570 -6.87 -30.17 -12.38
CA ALA A 570 -6.41 -31.55 -12.44
C ALA A 570 -6.84 -32.29 -11.15
N PRO A 571 -7.29 -33.55 -11.23
CA PRO A 571 -7.59 -34.34 -10.04
C PRO A 571 -6.31 -34.56 -9.23
N ALA A 572 -6.43 -34.56 -7.90
CA ALA A 572 -5.30 -34.87 -7.03
C ALA A 572 -4.79 -36.27 -7.38
N LYS A 573 -3.51 -36.39 -7.77
CA LYS A 573 -2.92 -37.71 -8.01
C LYS A 573 -2.95 -38.48 -6.69
N VAL A 574 -3.62 -39.63 -6.69
CA VAL A 574 -3.60 -40.55 -5.55
C VAL A 574 -2.18 -41.10 -5.43
N GLY A 575 -1.41 -40.59 -4.47
CA GLY A 575 -0.12 -41.17 -4.08
C GLY A 575 1.14 -40.37 -4.45
N ASP A 576 1.22 -39.09 -4.10
CA ASP A 576 2.49 -38.34 -4.01
C ASP A 576 2.85 -37.96 -2.57
#